data_AF-A0A7C3L0K0-F1
#
_entry.id   AF-A0A7C3L0K0-F1
#
_cell.length_a   1.000
_cell.length_b   1.000
_cell.length_c   1.000
_cell.angle_alpha   90.00
_cell.angle_beta   90.00
_cell.angle_gamma   90.00
#
_symmetry.space_group_name_H-M   'P 1'
#
loop_
_entity.id
_entity.type
_entity.pdbx_description
1 polymer ?
#
loop_
_entity_poly.entity_id
_entity_poly.type
_entity_poly.pdbx_seq_one_letter_code
_entity_poly.pdbx_strand_id
1 'polypeptide(L)' 'MYDCHTVMKLLYPYLDGELDVKESLRVQTHLQECPYCLEIFRQEKEFLQALKTSISIQRAPDGLQE' A
#
# COMPACT_ATOMS: atom_id res chain seq x y z
N MET A 1 13.38 -14.30 -5.08
CA MET A 1 12.04 -14.28 -4.45
C MET A 1 12.16 -13.36 -3.25
N TYR A 2 11.25 -12.40 -3.05
CA TYR A 2 11.31 -11.56 -1.85
C TYR A 2 10.91 -12.38 -0.63
N ASP A 3 11.64 -12.20 0.46
CA ASP A 3 11.31 -12.69 1.78
C ASP A 3 10.35 -11.73 2.51
N CYS A 4 9.73 -12.21 3.60
CA CYS A 4 8.76 -11.43 4.35
C CYS A 4 9.34 -10.10 4.83
N HIS A 5 10.62 -10.08 5.25
CA HIS A 5 11.26 -8.86 5.73
C HIS A 5 11.40 -7.81 4.62
N THR A 6 11.77 -8.23 3.41
CA THR A 6 11.82 -7.35 2.24
C THR A 6 10.44 -6.81 1.89
N VAL A 7 9.41 -7.66 1.89
CA VAL A 7 8.03 -7.23 1.59
C VAL A 7 7.49 -6.27 2.64
N MET A 8 7.78 -6.50 3.92
CA MET A 8 7.36 -5.59 5.00
C MET A 8 7.99 -4.20 4.83
N LYS A 9 9.24 -4.10 4.37
CA LYS A 9 9.87 -2.79 4.07
C LYS A 9 9.23 -2.09 2.87
N LEU A 10 8.81 -2.86 1.87
CA LEU A 10 8.22 -2.35 0.64
C LEU A 10 6.69 -2.20 0.73
N LEU A 11 6.08 -2.52 1.88
CA LEU A 11 4.64 -2.56 2.05
C LEU A 11 3.98 -1.19 1.82
N TYR A 12 4.52 -0.13 2.43
CA TYR A 12 3.98 1.23 2.29
C TYR A 12 4.25 1.82 0.89
N PRO A 13 5.47 1.75 0.33
CA PRO A 13 5.71 2.13 -1.06
C PRO A 13 4.78 1.42 -2.06
N TYR A 14 4.48 0.13 -1.80
CA TYR A 14 3.54 -0.63 -2.61
C TYR A 14 2.09 -0.14 -2.44
N LEU A 15 1.67 0.21 -1.22
CA LEU A 15 0.35 0.78 -0.94
C LEU A 15 0.16 2.18 -1.55
N ASP A 16 1.22 2.98 -1.60
CA ASP A 16 1.21 4.33 -2.16
C ASP A 16 1.34 4.33 -3.70
N GLY A 17 1.83 3.24 -4.28
CA GLY A 17 2.03 3.10 -5.73
C GLY A 17 3.36 3.67 -6.23
N GLU A 18 4.32 3.87 -5.34
CA GLU A 18 5.65 4.42 -5.64
C GLU A 18 6.63 3.38 -6.22
N LEU A 19 6.27 2.10 -6.18
CA LEU A 19 7.11 1.02 -6.69
C LEU A 19 7.05 0.89 -8.21
N ASP A 20 8.20 0.67 -8.84
CA ASP A 20 8.27 0.25 -10.24
C ASP A 20 7.48 -1.05 -10.47
N VAL A 21 7.03 -1.26 -11.71
CA VAL A 21 6.25 -2.43 -12.14
C VAL A 21 6.90 -3.75 -11.69
N LYS A 22 8.23 -3.85 -11.80
CA LYS A 22 8.96 -5.06 -11.42
C LYS A 22 8.94 -5.32 -9.92
N GLU A 23 9.02 -4.29 -9.12
CA GLU A 23 8.99 -4.40 -7.65
C GLU A 23 7.57 -4.68 -7.16
N SER A 24 6.59 -3.97 -7.72
CA SER A 24 5.16 -4.21 -7.49
C SER A 24 4.77 -5.66 -7.77
N LEU A 25 5.24 -6.23 -8.89
CA LEU A 25 4.96 -7.62 -9.23
C LEU A 25 5.58 -8.59 -8.20
N ARG A 26 6.81 -8.34 -7.76
CA ARG A 26 7.49 -9.20 -6.76
C ARG A 26 6.81 -9.17 -5.40
N VAL A 27 6.39 -7.99 -4.96
CA VAL A 27 5.60 -7.82 -3.73
C VAL A 27 4.26 -8.55 -3.87
N GLN A 28 3.55 -8.34 -4.98
CA GLN A 28 2.29 -9.01 -5.25
C GLN A 28 2.42 -10.54 -5.24
N THR A 29 3.42 -11.10 -5.92
CA THR A 29 3.69 -12.54 -5.92
C THR A 29 3.88 -13.07 -4.51
N HIS A 30 4.70 -12.41 -3.69
CA HIS A 30 4.88 -12.82 -2.30
C HIS A 30 3.60 -12.73 -1.46
N LEU A 31 2.78 -11.68 -1.65
CA LEU A 31 1.49 -11.55 -0.96
C LEU A 31 0.51 -12.66 -1.35
N GLN A 32 0.60 -13.21 -2.56
CA GLN A 32 -0.21 -14.37 -2.98
C GLN A 32 0.26 -15.68 -2.34
N GLU A 33 1.56 -15.80 -2.06
CA GLU A 33 2.17 -17.02 -1.51
C GLU A 33 2.25 -17.03 0.02
N CYS A 34 2.27 -15.86 0.66
CA CYS A 34 2.45 -15.71 2.10
C CYS A 34 1.18 -15.14 2.78
N PRO A 35 0.38 -15.96 3.49
CA PRO A 35 -0.84 -15.50 4.14
C PRO A 35 -0.57 -14.48 5.27
N TYR A 36 0.56 -14.60 5.96
CA TYR A 36 0.97 -13.66 7.00
C TYR A 36 1.17 -12.24 6.47
N CYS A 37 1.94 -12.10 5.38
CA CYS A 37 2.18 -10.80 4.76
C CYS A 37 0.90 -10.23 4.13
N LEU A 38 0.03 -11.11 3.60
CA LEU A 38 -1.27 -10.72 3.07
C LEU A 38 -2.20 -10.16 4.13
N GLU A 39 -2.24 -10.77 5.32
CA GLU A 39 -3.04 -10.30 6.45
C GLU A 39 -2.59 -8.90 6.88
N ILE A 40 -1.29 -8.69 7.07
CA ILE A 40 -0.75 -7.36 7.41
C ILE A 40 -1.12 -6.33 6.33
N PHE A 41 -0.93 -6.67 5.05
CA PHE A 41 -1.31 -5.78 3.95
C PHE A 41 -2.79 -5.38 3.99
N ARG A 42 -3.69 -6.33 4.30
CA ARG A 42 -5.13 -6.05 4.42
C ARG A 42 -5.41 -5.12 5.59
N GLN A 43 -4.84 -5.39 6.75
CA GLN A 43 -4.99 -4.56 7.95
C GLN A 43 -4.54 -3.11 7.70
N GLU A 44 -3.36 -2.93 7.10
CA GLU A 44 -2.85 -1.60 6.74
C GLU A 44 -3.76 -0.89 5.73
N LYS A 45 -4.23 -1.62 4.71
CA LYS A 45 -5.15 -1.07 3.69
C LYS A 45 -6.50 -0.67 4.30
N GLU A 46 -7.03 -1.45 5.24
CA GLU A 46 -8.28 -1.16 5.94
C GLU A 46 -8.11 0.06 6.86
N PHE A 47 -7.00 0.14 7.59
CA PHE A 47 -6.66 1.29 8.41
C PHE A 47 -6.58 2.58 7.58
N LEU A 48 -5.86 2.56 6.45
CA LEU A 48 -5.76 3.70 5.54
C LEU A 48 -7.11 4.09 4.94
N GLN A 49 -7.98 3.12 4.62
CA GLN A 49 -9.34 3.40 4.13
C GLN A 49 -10.23 4.04 5.21
N ALA A 50 -10.13 3.56 6.45
CA ALA A 50 -10.85 4.14 7.58
C ALA A 50 -10.42 5.60 7.80
N LEU A 51 -9.10 5.88 7.77
CA LEU A 51 -8.58 7.25 7.85
C LEU A 51 -9.11 8.13 6.72
N LYS A 52 -9.07 7.67 5.46
CA LYS A 52 -9.61 8.42 4.31
C LYS A 52 -11.10 8.75 4.47
N THR A 53 -11.87 7.88 5.12
CA THR A 53 -13.31 8.08 5.35
C THR A 53 -13.58 9.00 6.54
N SER A 54 -12.76 8.94 7.59
CA SER A 54 -12.93 9.75 8.80
C SER A 54 -12.37 11.16 8.67
N ILE A 55 -11.41 11.39 7.76
CA ILE A 55 -10.84 12.71 7.52
C ILE A 55 -11.73 13.46 6.53
N SER A 56 -12.22 14.64 6.93
CA SER A 56 -12.81 15.60 5.99
C SER A 56 -11.73 16.09 5.04
N ILE A 57 -11.54 15.38 3.92
CA ILE A 57 -10.63 15.78 2.85
C ILE A 57 -11.15 17.11 2.29
N GLN A 58 -10.53 18.20 2.73
CA GLN A 58 -10.70 19.49 2.10
C GLN A 58 -10.12 19.37 0.69
N ARG A 59 -10.94 19.63 -0.32
CA ARG A 59 -10.46 19.68 -1.71
C ARG A 59 -9.40 20.77 -1.80
N ALA A 60 -8.30 20.50 -2.49
CA ALA A 60 -7.36 21.57 -2.83
C ALA A 60 -8.16 22.69 -3.53
N PRO A 61 -7.92 23.98 -3.19
CA PRO A 61 -8.59 25.09 -3.86
C PRO A 61 -8.30 25.03 -5.37
N ASP A 62 -9.20 25.58 -6.19
CA ASP A 62 -9.19 25.37 -7.66
C ASP A 62 -7.87 25.77 -8.35
N GLY A 63 -7.07 26.67 -7.76
CA GLY A 63 -5.75 27.05 -8.28
C GLY A 63 -4.59 26.10 -7.92
N LEU A 64 -4.84 25.04 -7.14
CA LEU A 64 -3.86 24.07 -6.64
C LEU A 64 -4.30 22.61 -6.84
N GLN A 65 -5.38 22.37 -7.58
CA GLN A 65 -5.73 21.02 -8.03
C GLN A 65 -4.79 20.65 -9.18
N GLU A 66 -4.14 19.49 -9.08
CA GLU A 66 -3.25 18.95 -10.12
C GLU A 66 -4.00 18.58 -11.41
#